data_AF-A0A535N011-F1
#
_entry.id   AF-A0A535N011-F1
#
_cell.length_a   1.000
_cell.length_b   1.000
_cell.length_c   1.000
_cell.angle_alpha   90.00
_cell.angle_beta   90.00
_cell.angle_gamma   90.00
#
_symmetry.space_group_name_H-M   'P 1'
#
loop_
_entity.id
_entity.type
_entity.pdbx_description
1 polymer ?
#
loop_
_entity_poly.entity_id
_entity_poly.type
_entity_poly.pdbx_seq_one_letter_code
_entity_poly.pdbx_strand_id
1 'polypeptide(L)'
;SDGYPTYHLAFAVDDHSSRISHVIRGDGWLPSAPKHLLLFQAFGWATPAFAHLPLVLGPDRKPLAKRHGARNVLEYRDAGYLPEAVVNFLAFLGWSPGTTQDLFSMEQLIEAFWIERVQSSPAIANLERLDWLNGQWIRSLGDRDPQELARRLQPWLVKASPDEIRGLIPLVKDRLQTLGQAHDLLAFFFEPPPPLPNEVRADPQTMRDRVRAARQALEPLAAWTDEEIERALRGAADGLRLKHGEFFMTLRIALTGRRVTPPLVESIRLLGRDRVMGVFERRLSELGG
;
A
#
# COMPACT_ATOMS: atom_id res chain seq x y z
N SER A 1 40.37 -17.86 -24.75
CA SER A 1 40.85 -19.26 -24.70
C SER A 1 39.70 -20.25 -24.74
N ASP A 2 38.47 -19.84 -24.36
CA ASP A 2 37.22 -20.61 -24.42
C ASP A 2 36.35 -20.30 -25.66
N GLY A 3 36.71 -19.29 -26.45
CA GLY A 3 35.99 -18.91 -27.67
C GLY A 3 34.76 -18.03 -27.43
N TYR A 4 34.44 -17.73 -26.17
CA TYR A 4 33.33 -16.83 -25.83
C TYR A 4 33.76 -15.36 -25.94
N PRO A 5 32.89 -14.47 -26.43
CA PRO A 5 33.19 -13.05 -26.45
C PRO A 5 33.23 -12.49 -25.03
N THR A 6 34.07 -11.48 -24.82
CA THR A 6 33.99 -10.66 -23.60
C THR A 6 32.72 -9.81 -23.64
N TYR A 7 32.27 -9.34 -22.46
CA TYR A 7 31.15 -8.39 -22.37
C TYR A 7 31.31 -7.19 -23.32
N HIS A 8 32.52 -6.61 -23.40
CA HIS A 8 32.76 -5.42 -24.23
C HIS A 8 32.56 -5.68 -25.73
N LEU A 9 33.02 -6.84 -26.22
CA LEU A 9 32.86 -7.24 -27.61
C LEU A 9 31.39 -7.57 -27.91
N ALA A 10 30.74 -8.37 -27.05
CA ALA A 10 29.33 -8.72 -27.19
C ALA A 10 28.44 -7.46 -27.20
N PHE A 11 28.65 -6.55 -26.24
CA PHE A 11 27.97 -5.26 -26.17
C PHE A 11 28.08 -4.47 -27.48
N ALA A 12 29.29 -4.28 -28.02
CA ALA A 12 29.48 -3.47 -29.22
C ALA A 12 28.81 -4.10 -30.45
N VAL A 13 28.90 -5.43 -30.60
CA VAL A 13 28.28 -6.17 -31.72
C VAL A 13 26.76 -6.13 -31.62
N ASP A 14 26.21 -6.38 -30.44
CA ASP A 14 24.76 -6.43 -30.21
C ASP A 14 24.11 -5.05 -30.38
N ASP A 15 24.71 -4.00 -29.80
CA ASP A 15 24.19 -2.63 -29.91
C ASP A 15 24.26 -2.12 -31.36
N HIS A 16 25.36 -2.43 -32.09
CA HIS A 16 25.47 -2.08 -33.50
C HIS A 16 24.44 -2.82 -34.36
N SER A 17 24.35 -4.15 -34.22
CA SER A 17 23.43 -4.99 -35.01
C SER A 17 21.96 -4.62 -34.76
N SER A 18 21.64 -4.23 -33.53
CA SER A 18 20.31 -3.75 -33.12
C SER A 18 20.05 -2.28 -33.45
N ARG A 19 21.02 -1.58 -34.03
CA ARG A 19 20.95 -0.14 -34.40
C ARG A 19 20.58 0.76 -33.22
N ILE A 20 21.17 0.49 -32.06
CA ILE A 20 20.96 1.30 -30.87
C ILE A 20 21.49 2.71 -31.12
N SER A 21 20.65 3.72 -30.90
CA SER A 21 21.00 5.13 -31.04
C SER A 21 21.43 5.77 -29.73
N HIS A 22 20.87 5.30 -28.61
CA HIS A 22 21.13 5.82 -27.26
C HIS A 22 21.31 4.66 -26.29
N VAL A 23 22.44 4.65 -25.58
CA VAL A 23 22.76 3.70 -24.52
C VAL A 23 22.56 4.41 -23.18
N ILE A 24 21.47 4.07 -22.50
CA ILE A 24 21.12 4.60 -21.17
C ILE A 24 21.36 3.49 -20.14
N ARG A 25 22.29 3.70 -19.21
CA ARG A 25 22.68 2.67 -18.22
C ARG A 25 23.28 3.28 -16.96
N GLY A 26 23.47 2.50 -15.90
CA GLY A 26 24.10 2.98 -14.66
C GLY A 26 25.55 3.46 -14.85
N ASP A 27 25.94 4.48 -14.08
CA ASP A 27 27.28 5.08 -14.03
C ASP A 27 28.41 4.12 -13.62
N GLY A 28 28.09 2.99 -12.99
CA GLY A 28 29.03 1.89 -12.78
C GLY A 28 29.68 1.38 -14.08
N TRP A 29 29.06 1.62 -15.23
CA TRP A 29 29.61 1.28 -16.56
C TRP A 29 30.38 2.42 -17.23
N LEU A 30 30.44 3.61 -16.63
CA LEU A 30 31.17 4.76 -17.17
C LEU A 30 32.66 4.46 -17.42
N PRO A 31 33.39 3.73 -16.53
CA PRO A 31 34.79 3.37 -16.80
C PRO A 31 34.98 2.46 -18.04
N SER A 32 33.93 1.79 -18.50
CA SER A 32 33.96 0.95 -19.70
C SER A 32 33.65 1.71 -20.99
N ALA A 33 33.09 2.93 -20.89
CA ALA A 33 32.70 3.72 -22.06
C ALA A 33 33.87 3.96 -23.04
N PRO A 34 35.10 4.34 -22.60
CA PRO A 34 36.23 4.52 -23.52
C PRO A 34 36.57 3.27 -24.34
N LYS A 35 36.48 2.08 -23.72
CA LYS A 35 36.71 0.80 -24.42
C LYS A 35 35.66 0.56 -25.50
N HIS A 36 34.40 0.87 -25.20
CA HIS A 36 33.31 0.70 -26.15
C HIS A 36 33.48 1.66 -27.33
N LEU A 37 33.81 2.93 -27.07
CA LEU A 37 34.10 3.91 -28.13
C LEU A 37 35.20 3.43 -29.08
N LEU A 38 36.30 2.89 -28.54
CA LEU A 38 37.38 2.34 -29.33
C LEU A 38 36.95 1.13 -30.18
N LEU A 39 36.07 0.26 -29.66
CA LEU A 39 35.53 -0.87 -30.42
C LEU A 39 34.68 -0.40 -31.60
N PHE A 40 33.74 0.53 -31.38
CA PHE A 40 32.92 1.09 -32.46
C PHE A 40 33.80 1.77 -33.52
N GLN A 41 34.83 2.53 -33.10
CA GLN A 41 35.79 3.14 -34.02
C GLN A 41 36.59 2.09 -34.81
N ALA A 42 37.08 1.04 -34.16
CA ALA A 42 37.87 0.00 -34.80
C ALA A 42 37.08 -0.77 -35.87
N PHE A 43 35.78 -0.96 -35.65
CA PHE A 43 34.89 -1.59 -36.62
C PHE A 43 34.35 -0.61 -37.69
N GLY A 44 34.64 0.69 -37.57
CA GLY A 44 34.11 1.71 -38.48
C GLY A 44 32.60 1.93 -38.31
N TRP A 45 32.05 1.66 -37.13
CA TRP A 45 30.63 1.78 -36.83
C TRP A 45 30.28 3.16 -36.26
N ALA A 46 29.05 3.60 -36.50
CA ALA A 46 28.52 4.80 -35.86
C ALA A 46 28.35 4.57 -34.34
N THR A 47 28.88 5.48 -33.55
CA THR A 47 28.81 5.42 -32.08
C THR A 47 27.44 5.90 -31.58
N PRO A 48 26.76 5.16 -30.70
CA PRO A 48 25.54 5.64 -30.06
C PRO A 48 25.82 6.79 -29.08
N ALA A 49 24.81 7.61 -28.79
CA ALA A 49 24.86 8.52 -27.67
C ALA A 49 24.87 7.73 -26.34
N PHE A 50 25.64 8.18 -25.35
CA PHE A 50 25.71 7.54 -24.04
C PHE A 50 25.14 8.45 -22.95
N ALA A 51 24.25 7.91 -22.13
CA ALA A 51 23.78 8.54 -20.89
C ALA A 51 24.02 7.58 -19.71
N HIS A 52 24.87 7.99 -18.78
CA HIS A 52 25.21 7.21 -17.60
C HIS A 52 24.44 7.77 -16.40
N LEU A 53 23.50 6.99 -15.89
CA LEU A 53 22.60 7.36 -14.80
C LEU A 53 23.28 7.11 -13.44
N PRO A 54 23.29 8.10 -12.52
CA PRO A 54 23.85 7.92 -11.19
C PRO A 54 23.20 6.77 -10.42
N LEU A 55 23.95 6.11 -9.55
CA LEU A 55 23.37 5.14 -8.62
C LEU A 55 22.32 5.80 -7.70
N VAL A 56 21.27 5.05 -7.40
CA VAL A 56 20.34 5.40 -6.32
C VAL A 56 20.98 5.06 -4.97
N LEU A 57 20.97 6.03 -4.06
CA LEU A 57 21.56 5.91 -2.73
C LEU A 57 20.48 5.68 -1.66
N GLY A 58 20.87 5.06 -0.55
CA GLY A 58 20.11 5.06 0.69
C GLY A 58 20.33 6.35 1.51
N PRO A 59 19.65 6.47 2.66
CA PRO A 59 19.80 7.62 3.57
C PRO A 59 21.24 7.83 4.08
N ASP A 60 22.04 6.76 4.12
CA ASP A 60 23.45 6.77 4.50
C ASP A 60 24.40 7.22 3.37
N ARG A 61 23.86 7.64 2.22
CA ARG A 61 24.57 8.01 0.99
C ARG A 61 25.42 6.87 0.40
N LYS A 62 25.17 5.62 0.79
CA LYS A 62 25.74 4.43 0.13
C LYS A 62 24.73 3.87 -0.88
N PRO A 63 25.17 3.02 -1.83
CA PRO A 63 24.26 2.38 -2.78
C PRO A 63 23.07 1.72 -2.08
N LEU A 64 21.87 1.98 -2.61
CA LEU A 64 20.63 1.44 -2.08
C LEU A 64 20.68 -0.09 -2.03
N ALA A 65 20.33 -0.68 -0.89
CA ALA A 65 20.41 -2.11 -0.66
C ALA A 65 19.34 -2.57 0.34
N LYS A 66 19.17 -3.88 0.50
CA LYS A 66 18.20 -4.48 1.43
C LYS A 66 18.31 -3.96 2.87
N ARG A 67 19.53 -3.63 3.33
CA ARG A 67 19.79 -3.03 4.66
C ARG A 67 19.09 -1.67 4.88
N HIS A 68 18.68 -1.00 3.80
CA HIS A 68 17.94 0.26 3.83
C HIS A 68 16.42 0.05 3.67
N GLY A 69 15.94 -1.20 3.67
CA GLY A 69 14.53 -1.52 3.41
C GLY A 69 14.16 -1.62 1.93
N ALA A 70 15.14 -1.49 1.03
CA ALA A 70 14.92 -1.62 -0.41
C ALA A 70 14.48 -3.06 -0.75
N ARG A 71 13.46 -3.14 -1.60
CA ARG A 71 12.85 -4.40 -2.04
C ARG A 71 13.13 -4.62 -3.52
N ASN A 72 13.09 -5.88 -3.94
CA ASN A 72 12.97 -6.17 -5.36
C ASN A 72 11.54 -5.83 -5.85
N VAL A 73 11.35 -5.72 -7.17
CA VAL A 73 10.04 -5.32 -7.75
C VAL A 73 8.91 -6.29 -7.35
N LEU A 74 9.19 -7.58 -7.24
CA LEU A 74 8.20 -8.59 -6.85
C LEU A 74 7.79 -8.44 -5.37
N GLU A 75 8.74 -8.13 -4.50
CA GLU A 75 8.49 -7.85 -3.08
C GLU A 75 7.62 -6.59 -2.87
N TYR A 76 7.69 -5.58 -3.77
CA TYR A 76 6.75 -4.46 -3.78
C TYR A 76 5.34 -4.90 -4.22
N ARG A 77 5.24 -5.68 -5.30
CA ARG A 77 3.96 -6.24 -5.75
C ARG A 77 3.28 -7.04 -4.64
N ASP A 78 4.01 -7.96 -4.02
CA ASP A 78 3.47 -8.88 -3.00
C ASP A 78 3.05 -8.14 -1.73
N ALA A 79 3.67 -6.99 -1.44
CA ALA A 79 3.26 -6.10 -0.36
C ALA A 79 2.06 -5.19 -0.69
N GLY A 80 1.59 -5.20 -1.94
CA GLY A 80 0.43 -4.43 -2.39
C GLY A 80 0.75 -3.00 -2.79
N TYR A 81 1.95 -2.72 -3.30
CA TYR A 81 2.20 -1.45 -3.97
C TYR A 81 1.57 -1.47 -5.37
N LEU A 82 1.00 -0.35 -5.76
CA LEU A 82 0.46 -0.13 -7.09
C LEU A 82 1.60 0.06 -8.09
N PRO A 83 1.54 -0.55 -9.29
CA PRO A 83 2.57 -0.37 -10.31
C PRO A 83 2.73 1.10 -10.70
N GLU A 84 1.62 1.87 -10.72
CA GLU A 84 1.62 3.30 -11.00
C GLU A 84 2.48 4.07 -9.98
N ALA A 85 2.37 3.74 -8.69
CA ALA A 85 3.14 4.38 -7.64
C ALA A 85 4.63 4.05 -7.71
N VAL A 86 4.97 2.78 -7.99
CA VAL A 86 6.36 2.34 -8.12
C VAL A 86 7.02 3.02 -9.32
N VAL A 87 6.35 3.04 -10.48
CA VAL A 87 6.86 3.71 -11.69
C VAL A 87 7.04 5.21 -11.44
N ASN A 88 6.03 5.87 -10.87
CA ASN A 88 6.09 7.29 -10.56
C ASN A 88 7.23 7.62 -9.58
N PHE A 89 7.42 6.79 -8.54
CA PHE A 89 8.53 6.96 -7.61
C PHE A 89 9.89 6.81 -8.29
N LEU A 90 10.07 5.74 -9.08
CA LEU A 90 11.33 5.48 -9.79
C LEU A 90 11.65 6.58 -10.80
N ALA A 91 10.65 7.08 -11.52
CA ALA A 91 10.82 8.19 -12.46
C ALA A 91 11.31 9.47 -11.75
N PHE A 92 10.96 9.68 -10.49
CA PHE A 92 11.36 10.87 -9.72
C PHE A 92 12.73 10.70 -9.04
N LEU A 93 13.36 9.53 -9.15
CA LEU A 93 14.72 9.29 -8.65
C LEU A 93 15.74 9.88 -9.62
N GLY A 94 16.11 11.14 -9.37
CA GLY A 94 17.13 11.83 -10.17
C GLY A 94 16.58 12.51 -11.41
N TRP A 95 15.25 12.59 -11.55
CA TRP A 95 14.59 13.38 -12.59
C TRP A 95 13.44 14.18 -11.97
N SER A 96 13.16 15.35 -12.55
CA SER A 96 12.07 16.21 -12.11
C SER A 96 11.29 16.75 -13.31
N PRO A 97 9.94 16.70 -13.28
CA PRO A 97 9.10 17.30 -14.31
C PRO A 97 9.11 18.84 -14.27
N GLY A 98 9.69 19.45 -13.21
CA GLY A 98 9.67 20.90 -13.00
C GLY A 98 8.33 21.42 -12.47
N THR A 99 7.51 20.54 -11.90
CA THR A 99 6.18 20.85 -11.37
C THR A 99 6.06 20.50 -9.89
N THR A 100 5.05 21.03 -9.20
CA THR A 100 4.68 20.65 -7.82
C THR A 100 3.76 19.43 -7.75
N GLN A 101 3.30 18.93 -8.90
CA GLN A 101 2.51 17.69 -8.98
C GLN A 101 3.38 16.49 -8.58
N ASP A 102 2.84 15.63 -7.71
CA ASP A 102 3.52 14.39 -7.28
C ASP A 102 3.05 13.16 -8.07
N LEU A 103 1.75 13.09 -8.42
CA LEU A 103 1.14 11.94 -9.10
C LEU A 103 1.29 12.07 -10.62
N PHE A 104 2.07 11.20 -11.24
CA PHE A 104 2.23 11.12 -12.69
C PHE A 104 1.89 9.73 -13.23
N SER A 105 0.90 9.65 -14.11
CA SER A 105 0.63 8.41 -14.86
C SER A 105 1.77 8.12 -15.84
N MET A 106 1.85 6.89 -16.35
CA MET A 106 2.85 6.54 -17.36
C MET A 106 2.76 7.45 -18.59
N GLU A 107 1.55 7.77 -19.03
CA GLU A 107 1.31 8.66 -20.18
C GLU A 107 1.85 10.08 -19.89
N GLN A 108 1.59 10.61 -18.69
CA GLN A 108 2.12 11.91 -18.28
C GLN A 108 3.64 11.91 -18.15
N LEU A 109 4.23 10.79 -17.69
CA LEU A 109 5.69 10.63 -17.66
C LEU A 109 6.27 10.61 -19.07
N ILE A 110 5.66 9.87 -20.00
CA ILE A 110 6.10 9.80 -21.40
C ILE A 110 6.06 11.18 -22.05
N GLU A 111 4.99 11.95 -21.83
CA GLU A 111 4.85 13.30 -22.39
C GLU A 111 5.84 14.29 -21.77
N ALA A 112 6.12 14.18 -20.48
CA ALA A 112 6.98 15.12 -19.76
C ALA A 112 8.49 14.77 -19.83
N PHE A 113 8.84 13.51 -20.12
CA PHE A 113 10.22 13.03 -19.98
C PHE A 113 11.17 13.65 -21.00
N TRP A 114 12.27 14.17 -20.48
CA TRP A 114 13.40 14.62 -21.29
C TRP A 114 14.71 14.31 -20.57
N ILE A 115 15.65 13.68 -21.28
CA ILE A 115 16.84 13.06 -20.66
C ILE A 115 17.77 14.12 -20.05
N GLU A 116 17.78 15.34 -20.60
CA GLU A 116 18.55 16.49 -20.13
C GLU A 116 18.07 17.01 -18.77
N ARG A 117 16.87 16.61 -18.32
CA ARG A 117 16.38 16.92 -16.98
C ARG A 117 16.81 15.89 -15.94
N VAL A 118 17.43 14.78 -16.35
CA VAL A 118 18.03 13.83 -15.44
C VAL A 118 19.27 14.46 -14.82
N GLN A 119 19.31 14.46 -13.49
CA GLN A 119 20.37 15.04 -12.69
C GLN A 119 21.62 14.14 -12.74
N SER A 120 22.78 14.78 -12.80
CA SER A 120 24.07 14.08 -12.70
C SER A 120 24.44 13.67 -11.28
N SER A 121 23.71 14.18 -10.27
CA SER A 121 23.91 13.82 -8.87
C SER A 121 23.08 12.58 -8.48
N PRO A 122 23.62 11.69 -7.62
CA PRO A 122 22.88 10.54 -7.10
C PRO A 122 21.61 10.94 -6.34
N ALA A 123 20.51 10.27 -6.64
CA ALA A 123 19.26 10.44 -5.90
C ALA A 123 19.27 9.62 -4.60
N ILE A 124 18.77 10.20 -3.51
CA ILE A 124 18.55 9.47 -2.25
C ILE A 124 17.11 8.94 -2.26
N ALA A 125 16.95 7.62 -2.22
CA ALA A 125 15.63 7.00 -2.15
C ALA A 125 15.00 7.20 -0.76
N ASN A 126 13.84 7.87 -0.74
CA ASN A 126 13.00 7.98 0.45
C ASN A 126 11.83 6.99 0.34
N LEU A 127 11.91 5.88 1.07
CA LEU A 127 10.88 4.84 1.04
C LEU A 127 9.58 5.27 1.76
N GLU A 128 9.64 6.18 2.74
CA GLU A 128 8.44 6.75 3.37
C GLU A 128 7.66 7.59 2.36
N ARG A 129 8.37 8.30 1.46
CA ARG A 129 7.73 9.00 0.34
C ARG A 129 7.05 8.03 -0.62
N LEU A 130 7.64 6.87 -0.88
CA LEU A 130 7.00 5.83 -1.69
C LEU A 130 5.71 5.33 -1.03
N ASP A 131 5.71 5.10 0.28
CA ASP A 131 4.50 4.68 1.02
C ASP A 131 3.40 5.73 0.94
N TRP A 132 3.75 7.01 1.12
CA TRP A 132 2.83 8.12 0.96
C TRP A 132 2.29 8.20 -0.47
N LEU A 133 3.16 8.12 -1.48
CA LEU A 133 2.79 8.20 -2.89
C LEU A 133 1.87 7.05 -3.27
N ASN A 134 2.14 5.84 -2.79
CA ASN A 134 1.27 4.69 -3.02
C ASN A 134 -0.11 4.88 -2.39
N GLY A 135 -0.19 5.42 -1.17
CA GLY A 135 -1.47 5.79 -0.57
C GLY A 135 -2.24 6.85 -1.36
N GLN A 136 -1.54 7.85 -1.94
CA GLN A 136 -2.18 8.82 -2.83
C GLN A 136 -2.73 8.17 -4.12
N TRP A 137 -1.99 7.24 -4.71
CA TRP A 137 -2.46 6.48 -5.87
C TRP A 137 -3.67 5.60 -5.53
N ILE A 138 -3.68 4.94 -4.37
CA ILE A 138 -4.83 4.15 -3.89
C ILE A 138 -6.06 5.05 -3.72
N ARG A 139 -5.92 6.20 -3.06
CA ARG A 139 -7.00 7.19 -2.91
C ARG A 139 -7.53 7.66 -4.26
N SER A 140 -6.63 8.12 -5.13
CA SER A 140 -6.98 8.60 -6.47
C SER A 140 -7.68 7.53 -7.32
N LEU A 141 -7.27 6.27 -7.22
CA LEU A 141 -7.94 5.15 -7.88
C LEU A 141 -9.33 4.92 -7.27
N GLY A 142 -9.46 4.90 -5.94
CA GLY A 142 -10.74 4.73 -5.26
C GLY A 142 -11.76 5.84 -5.55
N ASP A 143 -11.29 7.07 -5.80
CA ASP A 143 -12.14 8.20 -6.20
C ASP A 143 -12.60 8.11 -7.66
N ARG A 144 -11.70 7.71 -8.56
CA ARG A 144 -11.98 7.67 -10.01
C ARG A 144 -12.71 6.39 -10.44
N ASP A 145 -12.28 5.25 -9.91
CA ASP A 145 -12.80 3.94 -10.22
C ASP A 145 -12.77 3.02 -8.98
N PRO A 146 -13.78 3.14 -8.09
CA PRO A 146 -13.87 2.28 -6.92
C PRO A 146 -14.05 0.80 -7.32
N GLN A 147 -14.66 0.49 -8.47
CA GLN A 147 -14.78 -0.91 -8.87
C GLN A 147 -13.41 -1.52 -9.15
N GLU A 148 -12.54 -0.78 -9.83
CA GLU A 148 -11.18 -1.24 -10.11
C GLU A 148 -10.35 -1.38 -8.83
N LEU A 149 -10.42 -0.42 -7.90
CA LEU A 149 -9.77 -0.60 -6.60
C LEU A 149 -10.29 -1.85 -5.87
N ALA A 150 -11.59 -2.13 -5.93
CA ALA A 150 -12.16 -3.31 -5.32
C ALA A 150 -11.62 -4.62 -5.93
N ARG A 151 -11.49 -4.69 -7.27
CA ARG A 151 -10.85 -5.82 -7.95
C ARG A 151 -9.41 -6.00 -7.52
N ARG A 152 -8.66 -4.88 -7.43
CA ARG A 152 -7.28 -4.92 -6.95
C ARG A 152 -7.23 -5.36 -5.50
N LEU A 153 -8.19 -5.04 -4.65
CA LEU A 153 -8.21 -5.49 -3.24
C LEU A 153 -8.62 -6.95 -3.04
N GLN A 154 -9.33 -7.55 -3.99
CA GLN A 154 -9.87 -8.92 -3.91
C GLN A 154 -8.84 -10.00 -3.52
N PRO A 155 -7.58 -10.01 -4.03
CA PRO A 155 -6.59 -10.99 -3.63
C PRO A 155 -6.26 -10.99 -2.13
N TRP A 156 -6.48 -9.87 -1.45
CA TRP A 156 -6.28 -9.71 0.00
C TRP A 156 -7.54 -10.00 0.82
N LEU A 157 -8.69 -10.13 0.16
CA LEU A 157 -10.00 -10.36 0.75
C LEU A 157 -10.69 -11.53 0.04
N VAL A 158 -10.05 -12.70 0.05
CA VAL A 158 -10.40 -13.86 -0.77
C VAL A 158 -11.83 -14.39 -0.58
N LYS A 159 -12.49 -14.06 0.54
CA LYS A 159 -13.88 -14.44 0.83
C LYS A 159 -14.91 -13.41 0.38
N ALA A 160 -14.47 -12.31 -0.24
CA ALA A 160 -15.32 -11.22 -0.68
C ALA A 160 -15.31 -11.07 -2.20
N SER A 161 -16.47 -10.76 -2.76
CA SER A 161 -16.58 -10.34 -4.16
C SER A 161 -16.11 -8.88 -4.32
N PRO A 162 -15.64 -8.47 -5.51
CA PRO A 162 -15.34 -7.07 -5.79
C PRO A 162 -16.51 -6.12 -5.52
N ASP A 163 -17.76 -6.57 -5.70
CA ASP A 163 -18.93 -5.73 -5.43
C ASP A 163 -19.15 -5.47 -3.94
N GLU A 164 -18.93 -6.47 -3.09
CA GLU A 164 -18.96 -6.30 -1.64
C GLU A 164 -17.82 -5.39 -1.17
N ILE A 165 -16.61 -5.58 -1.72
CA ILE A 165 -15.45 -4.74 -1.41
C ILE A 165 -15.70 -3.29 -1.85
N ARG A 166 -16.32 -3.07 -3.02
CA ARG A 166 -16.63 -1.72 -3.53
C ARG A 166 -17.42 -0.91 -2.50
N GLY A 167 -18.39 -1.53 -1.84
CA GLY A 167 -19.20 -0.89 -0.80
C GLY A 167 -18.39 -0.39 0.41
N LEU A 168 -17.20 -0.95 0.64
CA LEU A 168 -16.31 -0.62 1.76
C LEU A 168 -15.20 0.38 1.39
N ILE A 169 -15.05 0.75 0.12
CA ILE A 169 -13.97 1.65 -0.32
C ILE A 169 -13.98 3.01 0.39
N PRO A 170 -15.13 3.71 0.53
CA PRO A 170 -15.17 4.99 1.23
C PRO A 170 -14.66 4.91 2.68
N LEU A 171 -14.77 3.73 3.30
CA LEU A 171 -14.35 3.49 4.67
C LEU A 171 -12.82 3.35 4.82
N VAL A 172 -12.13 2.89 3.76
CA VAL A 172 -10.74 2.40 3.86
C VAL A 172 -9.75 3.12 2.96
N LYS A 173 -10.17 3.71 1.83
CA LYS A 173 -9.26 4.25 0.81
C LYS A 173 -8.24 5.25 1.37
N ASP A 174 -8.66 6.08 2.33
CA ASP A 174 -7.82 7.11 2.92
C ASP A 174 -6.83 6.57 3.96
N ARG A 175 -7.00 5.31 4.36
CA ARG A 175 -6.20 4.63 5.40
C ARG A 175 -5.18 3.66 4.83
N LEU A 176 -5.35 3.23 3.59
CA LEU A 176 -4.44 2.30 2.93
C LEU A 176 -3.18 3.02 2.46
N GLN A 177 -2.03 2.57 2.94
CA GLN A 177 -0.73 2.85 2.34
C GLN A 177 -0.35 1.79 1.32
N THR A 178 -0.77 0.54 1.52
CA THR A 178 -0.63 -0.55 0.52
C THR A 178 -1.90 -1.39 0.49
N LEU A 179 -2.14 -2.08 -0.62
CA LEU A 179 -3.26 -3.02 -0.73
C LEU A 179 -3.15 -4.18 0.27
N GLY A 180 -1.92 -4.52 0.68
CA GLY A 180 -1.64 -5.55 1.69
C GLY A 180 -2.28 -5.28 3.05
N GLN A 181 -2.53 -4.01 3.39
CA GLN A 181 -3.18 -3.63 4.65
C GLN A 181 -4.70 -3.90 4.65
N ALA A 182 -5.29 -4.23 3.49
CA ALA A 182 -6.73 -4.37 3.38
C ALA A 182 -7.30 -5.55 4.18
N HIS A 183 -6.59 -6.68 4.21
CA HIS A 183 -6.99 -7.81 5.04
C HIS A 183 -7.13 -7.38 6.51
N ASP A 184 -6.18 -6.59 7.00
CA ASP A 184 -6.18 -6.16 8.39
C ASP A 184 -7.28 -5.19 8.75
N LEU A 185 -7.71 -4.38 7.78
CA LEU A 185 -8.73 -3.37 7.96
C LEU A 185 -10.14 -3.83 7.61
N LEU A 186 -10.30 -4.86 6.77
CA LEU A 186 -11.59 -5.24 6.19
C LEU A 186 -11.98 -6.71 6.36
N ALA A 187 -11.09 -7.63 6.71
CA ALA A 187 -11.44 -9.06 6.76
C ALA A 187 -12.62 -9.36 7.70
N PHE A 188 -12.81 -8.59 8.77
CA PHE A 188 -13.92 -8.79 9.71
C PHE A 188 -15.32 -8.58 9.08
N PHE A 189 -15.41 -7.91 7.92
CA PHE A 189 -16.66 -7.82 7.14
C PHE A 189 -17.02 -9.12 6.40
N PHE A 190 -16.09 -10.06 6.29
CA PHE A 190 -16.30 -11.30 5.51
C PHE A 190 -16.03 -12.55 6.34
N GLU A 191 -15.34 -12.38 7.46
CA GLU A 191 -14.92 -13.46 8.32
C GLU A 191 -15.47 -13.29 9.75
N PRO A 192 -15.71 -14.40 10.46
CA PRO A 192 -15.91 -14.32 11.91
C PRO A 192 -14.66 -13.75 12.57
N PRO A 193 -14.80 -12.91 13.62
CA PRO A 193 -13.62 -12.36 14.28
C PRO A 193 -12.83 -13.47 15.00
N PRO A 194 -11.50 -13.35 15.09
CA PRO A 194 -10.66 -14.33 15.77
C PRO A 194 -10.97 -14.37 17.28
N PRO A 195 -10.50 -15.37 18.03
CA PRO A 195 -10.60 -15.37 19.49
C PRO A 195 -10.06 -14.08 20.12
N LEU A 196 -10.65 -13.65 21.23
CA LEU A 196 -10.21 -12.44 21.93
C LEU A 196 -8.72 -12.52 22.33
N PRO A 197 -7.95 -11.42 22.22
CA PRO A 197 -6.56 -11.38 22.68
C PRO A 197 -6.41 -11.76 24.17
N ASN A 198 -5.27 -12.36 24.55
CA ASN A 198 -5.00 -12.79 25.93
C ASN A 198 -5.14 -11.66 26.96
N GLU A 199 -4.67 -10.45 26.61
CA GLU A 199 -4.77 -9.27 27.47
C GLU A 199 -6.22 -8.89 27.80
N VAL A 200 -7.13 -9.16 26.88
CA VAL A 200 -8.57 -8.92 27.07
C VAL A 200 -9.21 -10.03 27.88
N ARG A 201 -8.71 -11.27 27.75
CA ARG A 201 -9.11 -12.40 28.59
C ARG A 201 -8.69 -12.25 30.05
N ALA A 202 -7.79 -11.31 30.38
CA ALA A 202 -7.37 -11.03 31.75
C ALA A 202 -8.47 -10.32 32.58
N ASP A 203 -9.43 -9.66 31.92
CA ASP A 203 -10.62 -9.11 32.57
C ASP A 203 -11.89 -9.44 31.75
N PRO A 204 -12.34 -10.70 31.79
CA PRO A 204 -13.46 -11.16 30.99
C PRO A 204 -14.79 -10.57 31.44
N GLN A 205 -14.92 -10.20 32.73
CA GLN A 205 -16.12 -9.60 33.29
C GLN A 205 -16.38 -8.23 32.67
N THR A 206 -15.36 -7.37 32.64
CA THR A 206 -15.47 -6.02 32.07
C THR A 206 -15.82 -6.05 30.59
N MET A 207 -15.19 -6.95 29.81
CA MET A 207 -15.55 -7.13 28.40
C MET A 207 -17.01 -7.59 28.25
N ARG A 208 -17.43 -8.58 29.06
CA ARG A 208 -18.79 -9.13 29.01
C ARG A 208 -19.84 -8.06 29.29
N ASP A 209 -19.64 -7.24 30.33
CA ASP A 209 -20.60 -6.22 30.74
C ASP A 209 -20.72 -5.10 29.69
N ARG A 210 -19.60 -4.69 29.08
CA ARG A 210 -19.59 -3.68 28.00
C ARG A 210 -20.25 -4.19 26.72
N VAL A 211 -19.97 -5.43 26.32
CA VAL A 211 -20.62 -6.05 25.15
C VAL A 211 -22.12 -6.22 25.40
N ARG A 212 -22.52 -6.64 26.61
CA ARG A 212 -23.93 -6.75 26.99
C ARG A 212 -24.64 -5.40 26.92
N ALA A 213 -24.05 -4.35 27.46
CA ALA A 213 -24.61 -3.00 27.41
C ALA A 213 -24.75 -2.48 25.97
N ALA A 214 -23.74 -2.70 25.12
CA ALA A 214 -23.81 -2.32 23.71
C ALA A 214 -24.91 -3.07 22.96
N ARG A 215 -25.04 -4.38 23.19
CA ARG A 215 -26.12 -5.19 22.62
C ARG A 215 -27.50 -4.63 23.02
N GLN A 216 -27.72 -4.42 24.32
CA GLN A 216 -28.99 -3.89 24.84
C GLN A 216 -29.32 -2.49 24.32
N ALA A 217 -28.31 -1.65 24.06
CA ALA A 217 -28.52 -0.32 23.51
C ALA A 217 -28.81 -0.33 22.00
N LEU A 218 -28.20 -1.25 21.24
CA LEU A 218 -28.38 -1.34 19.79
C LEU A 218 -29.62 -2.15 19.37
N GLU A 219 -30.01 -3.17 20.14
CA GLU A 219 -31.14 -4.06 19.83
C GLU A 219 -32.49 -3.32 19.66
N PRO A 220 -32.86 -2.30 20.46
CA PRO A 220 -34.14 -1.62 20.25
C PRO A 220 -34.13 -0.57 19.14
N LEU A 221 -32.98 -0.31 18.47
CA LEU A 221 -32.91 0.73 17.44
C LEU A 221 -33.85 0.45 16.27
N ALA A 222 -34.73 1.41 15.98
CA ALA A 222 -35.63 1.36 14.83
C ALA A 222 -34.91 1.70 13.52
N ALA A 223 -33.96 2.64 13.57
CA ALA A 223 -33.15 3.06 12.43
C ALA A 223 -31.68 2.68 12.66
N TRP A 224 -31.05 2.03 11.66
CA TRP A 224 -29.66 1.57 11.71
C TRP A 224 -28.75 2.56 10.98
N THR A 225 -28.71 3.81 11.45
CA THR A 225 -27.86 4.88 10.89
C THR A 225 -26.67 5.17 11.80
N ASP A 226 -25.66 5.86 11.28
CA ASP A 226 -24.44 6.19 12.02
C ASP A 226 -24.77 7.02 13.28
N GLU A 227 -25.68 7.99 13.18
CA GLU A 227 -26.08 8.86 14.28
C GLU A 227 -26.83 8.11 15.40
N GLU A 228 -27.74 7.20 15.04
CA GLU A 228 -28.49 6.38 16.00
C GLU A 228 -27.57 5.40 16.74
N ILE A 229 -26.68 4.73 15.98
CA ILE A 229 -25.68 3.80 16.53
C ILE A 229 -24.74 4.55 17.48
N GLU A 230 -24.20 5.69 17.05
CA GLU A 230 -23.28 6.46 17.88
C GLU A 230 -23.93 6.94 19.18
N ARG A 231 -25.14 7.50 19.09
CA ARG A 231 -25.87 7.96 20.28
C ARG A 231 -26.16 6.82 21.24
N ALA A 232 -26.63 5.68 20.75
CA ALA A 232 -26.93 4.51 21.58
C ALA A 232 -25.68 4.00 22.31
N LEU A 233 -24.56 3.87 21.61
CA LEU A 233 -23.31 3.40 22.19
C LEU A 233 -22.71 4.40 23.19
N ARG A 234 -22.81 5.71 22.93
CA ARG A 234 -22.41 6.74 23.90
C ARG A 234 -23.28 6.69 25.16
N GLY A 235 -24.60 6.60 25.01
CA GLY A 235 -25.52 6.43 26.13
C GLY A 235 -25.23 5.17 26.96
N ALA A 236 -24.87 4.05 26.31
CA ALA A 236 -24.46 2.83 27.00
C ALA A 236 -23.16 3.02 27.81
N ALA A 237 -22.18 3.72 27.24
CA ALA A 237 -20.94 4.05 27.94
C ALA A 237 -21.18 4.96 29.16
N ASP A 238 -22.03 5.98 29.01
CA ASP A 238 -22.42 6.90 30.09
C ASP A 238 -23.14 6.16 31.22
N GLY A 239 -24.05 5.23 30.89
CA GLY A 239 -24.73 4.39 31.86
C GLY A 239 -23.78 3.52 32.70
N LEU A 240 -22.66 3.09 32.11
CA LEU A 240 -21.58 2.38 32.80
C LEU A 240 -20.56 3.32 33.47
N ARG A 241 -20.73 4.64 33.34
CA ARG A 241 -19.78 5.67 33.82
C ARG A 241 -18.37 5.49 33.26
N LEU A 242 -18.27 5.04 32.01
CA LEU A 242 -17.00 4.81 31.31
C LEU A 242 -16.66 5.95 30.36
N LYS A 243 -15.36 6.16 30.14
CA LYS A 243 -14.90 7.04 29.06
C LYS A 243 -15.28 6.44 27.72
N HIS A 244 -15.86 7.24 26.82
CA HIS A 244 -16.24 6.81 25.46
C HIS A 244 -15.12 6.05 24.74
N GLY A 245 -13.89 6.57 24.74
CA GLY A 245 -12.78 5.92 24.04
C GLY A 245 -12.49 4.49 24.52
N GLU A 246 -12.68 4.22 25.81
CA GLU A 246 -12.46 2.90 26.40
C GLU A 246 -13.56 1.91 26.01
N PHE A 247 -14.81 2.37 26.05
CA PHE A 247 -15.97 1.59 25.63
C PHE A 247 -15.89 1.24 24.13
N PHE A 248 -15.62 2.23 23.27
CA PHE A 248 -15.48 2.01 21.84
C PHE A 248 -14.28 1.11 21.49
N MET A 249 -13.16 1.23 22.20
CA MET A 249 -12.03 0.30 22.02
C MET A 249 -12.42 -1.15 22.38
N THR A 250 -13.18 -1.32 23.47
CA THR A 250 -13.70 -2.62 23.88
C THR A 250 -14.56 -3.24 22.78
N LEU A 251 -15.52 -2.47 22.24
CA LEU A 251 -16.40 -2.94 21.17
C LEU A 251 -15.65 -3.21 19.87
N ARG A 252 -14.65 -2.40 19.54
CA ARG A 252 -13.78 -2.64 18.38
C ARG A 252 -13.12 -4.00 18.48
N ILE A 253 -12.52 -4.33 19.63
CA ILE A 253 -11.88 -5.62 19.84
C ILE A 253 -12.92 -6.75 19.84
N ALA A 254 -14.08 -6.56 20.45
CA ALA A 254 -15.15 -7.55 20.44
C ALA A 254 -15.60 -7.91 19.01
N LEU A 255 -15.84 -6.89 18.18
CA LEU A 255 -16.35 -7.04 16.82
C LEU A 255 -15.31 -7.54 15.82
N THR A 256 -14.05 -7.12 15.97
CA THR A 256 -13.03 -7.31 14.92
C THR A 256 -11.83 -8.14 15.37
N GLY A 257 -11.66 -8.34 16.68
CA GLY A 257 -10.45 -8.93 17.27
C GLY A 257 -9.22 -8.01 17.22
N ARG A 258 -9.36 -6.77 16.77
CA ARG A 258 -8.25 -5.85 16.48
C ARG A 258 -8.41 -4.52 17.21
N ARG A 259 -7.29 -3.82 17.44
CA ARG A 259 -7.26 -2.47 18.05
C ARG A 259 -7.33 -1.34 17.01
N VAL A 260 -6.88 -1.61 15.79
CA VAL A 260 -6.87 -0.68 14.67
C VAL A 260 -7.84 -1.19 13.63
N THR A 261 -8.83 -0.36 13.31
CA THR A 261 -9.88 -0.63 12.34
C THR A 261 -10.23 0.68 11.65
N PRO A 262 -11.03 0.63 10.57
CA PRO A 262 -11.76 1.81 10.16
C PRO A 262 -12.73 2.33 11.26
N PRO A 263 -13.38 3.48 11.04
CA PRO A 263 -14.35 4.05 11.97
C PRO A 263 -15.38 3.01 12.43
N LEU A 264 -15.54 2.88 13.75
CA LEU A 264 -16.28 1.75 14.33
C LEU A 264 -17.78 1.86 14.07
N VAL A 265 -18.34 3.07 14.12
CA VAL A 265 -19.78 3.30 13.94
C VAL A 265 -20.19 2.91 12.52
N GLU A 266 -19.49 3.42 11.54
CA GLU A 266 -19.69 3.14 10.12
C GLU A 266 -19.43 1.66 9.83
N SER A 267 -18.47 1.03 10.51
CA SER A 267 -18.26 -0.41 10.44
C SER A 267 -19.43 -1.22 10.99
N ILE A 268 -20.02 -0.83 12.13
CA ILE A 268 -21.23 -1.45 12.70
C ILE A 268 -22.42 -1.29 11.77
N ARG A 269 -22.59 -0.10 11.17
CA ARG A 269 -23.63 0.16 10.18
C ARG A 269 -23.49 -0.78 8.98
N LEU A 270 -22.29 -0.87 8.40
CA LEU A 270 -22.02 -1.66 7.20
C LEU A 270 -22.00 -3.18 7.46
N LEU A 271 -21.63 -3.63 8.66
CA LEU A 271 -21.76 -5.05 9.06
C LEU A 271 -23.23 -5.49 9.11
N GLY A 272 -24.13 -4.55 9.41
CA GLY A 272 -25.55 -4.82 9.59
C GLY A 272 -25.88 -5.38 10.97
N ARG A 273 -27.14 -5.18 11.37
CA ARG A 273 -27.65 -5.51 12.70
C ARG A 273 -27.46 -6.98 13.07
N ASP A 274 -27.91 -7.90 12.22
CA ASP A 274 -27.90 -9.34 12.54
C ASP A 274 -26.49 -9.86 12.79
N ARG A 275 -25.53 -9.40 11.99
CA ARG A 275 -24.12 -9.79 12.14
C ARG A 275 -23.51 -9.23 13.41
N VAL A 276 -23.77 -7.96 13.73
CA VAL A 276 -23.30 -7.33 14.97
C VAL A 276 -23.86 -8.07 16.19
N MET A 277 -25.16 -8.38 16.18
CA MET A 277 -25.81 -9.12 17.27
C MET A 277 -25.24 -10.54 17.41
N GLY A 278 -25.08 -11.26 16.30
CA GLY A 278 -24.50 -12.61 16.32
C GLY A 278 -23.04 -12.64 16.81
N VAL A 279 -22.25 -11.62 16.49
CA VAL A 279 -20.89 -11.48 17.04
C VAL A 279 -20.95 -11.21 18.55
N PHE A 280 -21.81 -10.30 19.01
CA PHE A 280 -21.95 -10.02 20.44
C PHE A 280 -22.44 -11.23 21.23
N GLU A 281 -23.42 -11.97 20.73
CA GLU A 281 -23.89 -13.21 21.34
C GLU A 281 -22.77 -14.25 21.47
N ARG A 282 -22.00 -14.46 20.40
CA ARG A 282 -20.83 -15.34 20.44
C ARG A 282 -19.82 -14.89 21.50
N ARG A 283 -19.49 -13.59 21.58
CA ARG A 283 -18.56 -13.06 22.59
C ARG A 283 -19.07 -13.25 24.01
N LEU A 284 -20.36 -13.06 24.23
CA LEU A 284 -20.96 -13.28 25.55
C LEU A 284 -20.83 -14.75 25.95
N SER A 285 -21.11 -15.69 25.04
CA SER A 285 -20.95 -17.13 25.28
C SER A 285 -19.48 -17.51 25.53
N GLU A 286 -18.53 -17.01 24.73
CA GLU A 286 -17.07 -17.23 24.93
C GLU A 286 -16.58 -16.74 26.30
N LEU A 287 -17.19 -15.67 26.82
CA LEU A 287 -16.86 -15.09 28.10
C LEU A 287 -17.60 -15.77 29.25
N GLY A 288 -18.38 -16.84 29.06
CA GLY A 288 -19.13 -17.51 30.13
C GLY A 288 -20.38 -16.74 30.57
N GLY A 289 -21.04 -16.07 29.62
CA GLY A 289 -22.39 -15.50 29.75
C GLY A 289 -23.45 -16.35 29.08
#